data_AF-A0A2J6IZX3-F1
#
_entry.id   AF-A0A2J6IZX3-F1
#
_cell.length_a   1.000
_cell.length_b   1.000
_cell.length_c   1.000
_cell.angle_alpha   90.00
_cell.angle_beta   90.00
_cell.angle_gamma   90.00
#
_symmetry.space_group_name_H-M   'P 1'
#
loop_
_entity.id
_entity.type
_entity.pdbx_description
1 polymer ?
#
loop_
_entity_poly.entity_id
_entity_poly.type
_entity_poly.pdbx_seq_one_letter_code
_entity_poly.pdbx_strand_id
1 'polypeptide(L)' 'MKKLTLVFITLLLAGCIVRMGAFAPHRPDTADHRGVTQNAQCLECHKIDKMSDHKPDDNCMRCHRIVKGV' A
#
# COMPACT_ATOMS: atom_id res chain seq x y z
N MET A 1 27.71 1.24 -23.72
CA MET A 1 27.85 0.80 -22.31
C MET A 1 27.43 1.87 -21.30
N LYS A 2 28.02 3.07 -21.29
CA LYS A 2 27.64 4.15 -20.33
C LYS A 2 26.13 4.50 -20.28
N LYS A 3 25.45 4.54 -21.45
CA LYS A 3 24.00 4.83 -21.51
C LYS A 3 23.14 3.71 -20.88
N LEU A 4 23.55 2.45 -21.00
CA LEU A 4 22.84 1.31 -20.44
C LEU A 4 23.01 1.26 -18.91
N THR A 5 24.23 1.55 -18.43
CA THR A 5 24.51 1.70 -16.99
C THR A 5 23.67 2.82 -16.37
N LEU A 6 23.50 3.95 -17.07
CA LEU A 6 22.71 5.07 -16.57
C LEU A 6 21.22 4.71 -16.42
N VAL A 7 20.66 3.95 -17.37
CA VAL A 7 19.27 3.46 -17.35
C VAL A 7 19.03 2.48 -16.20
N PHE A 8 19.97 1.56 -15.97
CA PHE A 8 19.85 0.62 -14.85
C PHE A 8 19.89 1.33 -13.49
N ILE A 9 20.74 2.35 -13.34
CA ILE A 9 20.83 3.15 -12.11
C ILE A 9 19.53 3.93 -11.85
N THR A 10 18.92 4.54 -12.87
CA THR A 10 17.63 5.24 -12.70
C THR A 10 16.48 4.29 -12.37
N LEU A 11 16.45 3.10 -12.96
CA LEU A 11 15.46 2.06 -12.62
C LEU A 11 15.58 1.58 -11.17
N LEU A 12 16.81 1.36 -10.69
CA LEU A 12 17.07 0.96 -9.31
C LEU A 12 16.65 2.06 -8.31
N LEU A 13 16.96 3.32 -8.61
CA LEU A 13 16.58 4.45 -7.76
C LEU A 13 15.05 4.68 -7.73
N ALA A 14 14.36 4.45 -8.85
CA ALA A 14 12.90 4.56 -8.92
C ALA A 14 12.18 3.45 -8.14
N GLY A 15 12.80 2.28 -7.96
CA GLY A 15 12.23 1.17 -7.19
C GLY A 15 12.16 1.42 -5.69
N CYS A 16 13.15 2.14 -5.13
CA CYS A 16 13.23 2.40 -3.68
C CYS A 16 12.15 3.37 -3.15
N ILE A 17 11.44 4.06 -4.04
CA ILE A 17 10.43 5.07 -3.68
C ILE A 17 9.01 4.52 -3.70
N VAL A 18 8.81 3.28 -4.15
CA VAL A 18 7.49 2.67 -4.28
C VAL A 18 7.11 1.97 -2.97
N ARG A 19 6.01 2.41 -2.34
CA ARG A 19 5.47 1.79 -1.14
C ARG A 19 5.11 0.33 -1.43
N MET A 20 5.72 -0.59 -0.69
CA MET A 20 5.61 -2.03 -0.91
C MET A 20 4.50 -2.62 -0.03
N GLY A 21 3.39 -3.03 -0.64
CA GLY A 21 2.26 -3.63 0.08
C GLY A 21 2.59 -4.93 0.84
N ALA A 22 3.72 -5.59 0.54
CA ALA A 22 4.18 -6.78 1.28
C ALA A 22 4.64 -6.46 2.72
N PHE A 23 5.02 -5.20 2.99
CA PHE A 23 5.44 -4.76 4.32
C PHE A 23 4.36 -3.93 5.03
N ALA A 24 3.21 -3.72 4.40
CA ALA A 24 2.10 -3.04 5.03
C ALA A 24 1.47 -3.97 6.10
N PRO A 25 1.00 -3.41 7.24
CA PRO A 25 0.28 -4.20 8.22
C PRO A 25 -0.98 -4.80 7.60
N HIS A 26 -1.28 -6.04 7.96
CA HIS A 26 -2.48 -6.73 7.48
C HIS A 26 -3.73 -6.23 8.20
N ARG A 27 -4.87 -6.24 7.51
CA ARG A 27 -6.17 -6.02 8.15
C ARG A 27 -6.50 -7.22 9.06
N PRO A 28 -6.96 -7.00 10.30
CA PRO A 28 -7.45 -8.08 11.15
C PRO A 28 -8.61 -8.84 10.49
N ASP A 29 -8.62 -10.17 10.57
CA ASP A 29 -9.71 -10.99 10.03
C ASP A 29 -10.93 -11.00 10.99
N THR A 30 -11.61 -9.85 11.06
CA THR A 30 -12.78 -9.59 11.90
C THR A 30 -14.04 -9.39 11.06
N ALA A 31 -15.23 -9.49 11.66
CA ALA A 31 -16.49 -9.29 10.94
C ALA A 31 -16.55 -7.90 10.26
N ASP A 32 -16.12 -6.85 10.99
CA ASP A 32 -16.10 -5.47 10.49
C ASP A 32 -15.20 -5.33 9.25
N HIS A 33 -13.96 -5.83 9.33
CA HIS A 33 -13.03 -5.74 8.20
C HIS A 33 -13.41 -6.63 7.02
N ARG A 34 -14.08 -7.78 7.26
CA ARG A 34 -14.63 -8.64 6.20
C ARG A 34 -15.82 -7.99 5.49
N GLY A 35 -16.60 -7.15 6.19
CA GLY A 35 -17.72 -6.41 5.62
C GLY A 35 -17.32 -5.26 4.69
N VAL A 36 -16.06 -4.81 4.76
CA VAL A 36 -15.52 -3.77 3.88
C VAL A 36 -15.23 -4.34 2.49
N THR A 37 -15.99 -3.90 1.49
CA THR A 37 -15.87 -4.32 0.09
C THR A 37 -15.35 -3.22 -0.84
N GLN A 38 -15.35 -1.97 -0.38
CA GLN A 38 -14.91 -0.80 -1.14
C GLN A 38 -13.89 0.02 -0.36
N ASN A 39 -12.96 0.64 -1.09
CA ASN A 39 -11.88 1.43 -0.49
C ASN A 39 -12.38 2.61 0.35
N ALA A 40 -13.44 3.29 -0.12
CA ALA A 40 -14.01 4.45 0.56
C ALA A 40 -14.55 4.10 1.96
N GLN A 41 -15.01 2.86 2.17
CA GLN A 41 -15.52 2.40 3.47
C GLN A 41 -14.42 2.33 4.54
N CYS A 42 -13.14 2.19 4.14
CA CYS A 42 -12.03 2.28 5.09
C CYS A 42 -11.97 3.66 5.75
N LEU A 43 -12.33 4.71 5.00
CA LEU A 43 -12.24 6.10 5.45
C LEU A 43 -13.41 6.52 6.35
N GLU A 44 -14.44 5.69 6.50
CA GLU A 44 -15.52 5.91 7.46
C GLU A 44 -15.01 5.85 8.91
N CYS A 45 -13.98 5.03 9.16
CA CYS A 45 -13.37 4.84 10.48
C CYS A 45 -11.90 5.31 10.55
N HIS A 46 -11.14 5.20 9.45
CA HIS A 46 -9.71 5.51 9.41
C HIS A 46 -9.42 6.83 8.70
N LYS A 47 -8.74 7.75 9.41
CA LYS A 47 -8.28 9.02 8.82
C LYS A 47 -6.81 8.91 8.44
N ILE A 48 -6.51 9.20 7.17
CA ILE A 48 -5.14 9.14 6.60
C ILE A 48 -4.57 10.52 6.28
N ASP A 49 -5.32 11.60 6.53
CA ASP A 49 -5.00 12.99 6.20
C ASP A 49 -3.68 13.49 6.82
N LYS A 50 -3.25 12.87 7.92
CA LYS A 50 -2.01 13.22 8.63
C LYS A 50 -0.86 12.22 8.43
N MET A 51 -1.05 11.20 7.61
CA MET A 51 -0.05 10.16 7.40
C MET A 51 0.89 10.56 6.26
N SER A 52 2.20 10.67 6.56
CA SER A 52 3.20 11.08 5.56
C SER A 52 3.49 10.04 4.48
N ASP A 53 3.10 8.79 4.72
CA ASP A 53 3.30 7.65 3.85
C ASP A 53 2.03 7.25 3.09
N HIS A 54 0.96 8.04 3.17
CA HIS A 54 -0.30 7.81 2.45
C HIS A 54 -0.69 9.01 1.58
N LYS A 55 -1.44 8.71 0.52
CA LYS A 55 -2.09 9.68 -0.37
C LYS A 55 -3.61 9.54 -0.25
N PRO A 56 -4.36 10.63 -0.46
CA PRO A 56 -5.83 10.61 -0.38
C PRO A 56 -6.50 9.59 -1.32
N ASP A 57 -5.84 9.24 -2.43
CA ASP A 57 -6.33 8.33 -3.47
C ASP A 57 -5.78 6.90 -3.35
N ASP A 58 -5.09 6.57 -2.25
CA ASP A 58 -4.55 5.24 -2.05
C ASP A 58 -5.64 4.17 -1.99
N ASN A 59 -5.35 3.02 -2.62
CA ASN A 59 -6.14 1.82 -2.47
C ASN A 59 -5.66 1.02 -1.25
N CYS A 60 -6.28 1.26 -0.10
CA CYS A 60 -6.04 0.60 1.18
C CYS A 60 -6.02 -0.93 1.05
N MET A 61 -6.98 -1.50 0.29
CA MET A 61 -7.15 -2.96 0.17
C MET A 61 -6.07 -3.62 -0.69
N ARG A 62 -5.33 -2.85 -1.51
CA ARG A 62 -4.21 -3.36 -2.31
C ARG A 62 -3.03 -3.76 -1.42
N CYS A 63 -2.75 -2.97 -0.39
CA CYS A 63 -1.62 -3.15 0.51
C CYS A 63 -2.05 -3.86 1.81
N HIS A 64 -3.08 -3.35 2.48
CA HIS A 64 -3.59 -3.88 3.74
C HIS A 64 -4.55 -5.04 3.50
N ARG A 65 -4.02 -6.18 3.04
CA ARG A 65 -4.82 -7.38 2.78
C ARG A 65 -5.20 -8.08 4.09
N ILE A 66 -6.32 -8.80 4.07
CA ILE A 66 -6.62 -9.81 5.10
C ILE A 66 -5.85 -11.06 4.69
N VAL A 67 -4.98 -11.56 5.56
CA VAL A 67 -4.31 -12.84 5.37
C VAL A 67 -5.09 -13.90 6.13
N LYS A 68 -5.65 -14.86 5.39
CA LYS A 68 -6.38 -15.99 5.98
C LYS A 68 -5.40 -17.10 6.35
N GLY A 69 -5.51 -17.65 7.56
CA GLY A 69 -4.76 -18.85 7.96
C GLY A 69 -3.34 -18.61 8.48
N VAL A 70 -3.07 -17.42 9.05
CA VAL A 70 -2.01 -17.23 10.05
C VAL A 70 -2.59 -17.39 11.44
#